data_AF-A0A9Q0ZN50-F1
#
_entry.id   AF-A0A9Q0ZN50-F1
#
_cell.length_a   1.000
_cell.length_b   1.000
_cell.length_c   1.000
_cell.angle_alpha   90.00
_cell.angle_beta   90.00
_cell.angle_gamma   90.00
#
_symmetry.space_group_name_H-M   'P 1'
#
loop_
_entity.id
_entity.type
_entity.pdbx_description
1 polymer ?
#
loop_
_entity_poly.entity_id
_entity_poly.type
_entity_poly.pdbx_seq_one_letter_code
_entity_poly.pdbx_strand_id
1 'polypeptide(L)'
;MQQTPTRLLMENPIKIVSYNVNGLRQRVSQFGSLSNLLNTFDADIICFQETKLRRQELTSDLVIADGYESFVSCTRTNNKGRIGYSGVATFCRVKSAFLSTEVALPVAAEEGFTGFIDRCRRKEGLEEFEKDELVKIDSEGRCVVTDHDHFVLFNLYGPRAAHDDTERIEFKMKFFKILQKRWENLLHEGRRVCVVGDLNIAPTAMDRCDADPDFEKNEFRRWFRSMLVLSGGLFVDVFRAKHPDRREAYTCWSSSTGAEQFNFGSRIDHILCAGPCLHQEHDLQGHSFLSCHVKECDILTEYKRWKPGDTTRWKGGWGIKLEGSDHAPVYMSLEEIHDIPRHNTPPLSARYLPMIHGVQQTLVTFLTKRQGATQIQSSKISSSFSDGDATVKACSKSMKRSFNECSISHPSTKSFMFFD
;
A
#
# COMPACT_ATOMS: atom_id res chain seq x y z
N MET A 1 43.11 20.39 -12.10
CA MET A 1 41.70 20.39 -12.53
C MET A 1 41.33 18.96 -12.91
N GLN A 2 40.82 18.18 -11.95
CA GLN A 2 40.24 16.87 -12.25
C GLN A 2 38.79 17.12 -12.69
N GLN A 3 38.50 16.82 -13.94
CA GLN A 3 37.13 16.77 -14.44
C GLN A 3 36.45 15.55 -13.84
N THR A 4 35.48 15.78 -12.96
CA THR A 4 34.53 14.77 -12.49
C THR A 4 33.69 14.32 -13.69
N PRO A 5 33.52 13.01 -13.94
CA PRO A 5 32.69 12.56 -15.05
C PRO A 5 31.22 12.79 -14.68
N THR A 6 30.55 13.65 -15.45
CA THR A 6 29.11 13.83 -15.46
C THR A 6 28.45 12.49 -15.72
N ARG A 7 27.90 11.88 -14.66
CA ARG A 7 27.16 10.63 -14.74
C ARG A 7 25.79 10.95 -15.38
N LEU A 8 25.73 10.89 -16.71
CA LEU A 8 24.47 10.80 -17.45
C LEU A 8 23.86 9.41 -17.17
N LEU A 9 23.22 9.26 -16.02
CA LEU A 9 22.20 8.24 -15.84
C LEU A 9 20.89 8.97 -16.07
N MET A 10 20.30 8.78 -17.26
CA MET A 10 18.86 8.98 -17.40
C MET A 10 18.20 7.92 -16.52
N GLU A 11 18.05 8.22 -15.23
CA GLU A 11 17.23 7.44 -14.32
C GLU A 11 15.80 7.50 -14.87
N ASN A 12 15.21 6.33 -15.15
CA ASN A 12 13.82 6.28 -15.57
C ASN A 12 12.96 6.88 -14.45
N PRO A 13 11.97 7.71 -14.79
CA PRO A 13 11.10 8.31 -13.80
C PRO A 13 10.37 7.23 -13.01
N ILE A 14 10.28 7.39 -11.68
CA ILE A 14 9.52 6.49 -10.81
C ILE A 14 8.03 6.75 -11.04
N LYS A 15 7.28 5.74 -11.46
CA LYS A 15 5.84 5.86 -11.66
C LYS A 15 5.07 5.27 -10.49
N ILE A 16 4.19 6.08 -9.91
CA ILE A 16 3.30 5.71 -8.80
C ILE A 16 1.86 5.74 -9.29
N VAL A 17 1.15 4.62 -9.17
CA VAL A 17 -0.26 4.47 -9.54
C VAL A 17 -1.10 4.24 -8.31
N SER A 18 -2.27 4.86 -8.26
CA SER A 18 -3.27 4.65 -7.24
C SER A 18 -4.59 4.24 -7.87
N TYR A 19 -5.22 3.19 -7.33
CA TYR A 19 -6.44 2.64 -7.91
C TYR A 19 -7.33 2.00 -6.85
N ASN A 20 -8.52 2.56 -6.66
CA ASN A 20 -9.58 1.85 -5.95
C ASN A 20 -10.10 0.71 -6.86
N VAL A 21 -9.79 -0.53 -6.50
CA VAL A 21 -10.03 -1.71 -7.34
C VAL A 21 -11.43 -2.31 -7.16
N ASN A 22 -12.18 -1.86 -6.15
CA ASN A 22 -13.49 -2.39 -5.79
C ASN A 22 -13.50 -3.94 -5.76
N GLY A 23 -12.57 -4.51 -5.00
CA GLY A 23 -12.33 -5.94 -4.89
C GLY A 23 -11.19 -6.44 -5.77
N LEU A 24 -10.06 -6.77 -5.13
CA LEU A 24 -8.84 -7.20 -5.80
C LEU A 24 -9.01 -8.56 -6.49
N ARG A 25 -9.75 -9.49 -5.88
CA ARG A 25 -9.98 -10.85 -6.44
C ARG A 25 -10.66 -10.78 -7.80
N GLN A 26 -11.67 -9.92 -7.93
CA GLN A 26 -12.37 -9.73 -9.20
C GLN A 26 -11.43 -9.17 -10.27
N ARG A 27 -10.55 -8.23 -9.92
CA ARG A 27 -9.55 -7.67 -10.85
C ARG A 27 -8.53 -8.72 -11.27
N VAL A 28 -7.95 -9.45 -10.32
CA VAL A 28 -6.99 -10.53 -10.64
C VAL A 28 -7.60 -11.57 -11.58
N SER A 29 -8.86 -11.96 -11.34
CA SER A 29 -9.57 -12.88 -12.23
C SER A 29 -9.79 -12.31 -13.63
N GLN A 30 -10.06 -11.00 -13.76
CA GLN A 30 -10.26 -10.35 -15.07
C GLN A 30 -8.98 -10.35 -15.91
N PHE A 31 -7.82 -10.10 -15.28
CA PHE A 31 -6.52 -10.07 -15.95
C PHE A 31 -5.81 -11.43 -15.99
N GLY A 32 -6.45 -12.47 -15.44
CA GLY A 32 -5.96 -13.85 -15.37
C GLY A 32 -4.93 -14.11 -14.27
N SER A 33 -4.11 -13.12 -13.90
CA SER A 33 -3.16 -13.21 -12.80
C SER A 33 -2.85 -11.84 -12.19
N LEU A 34 -2.32 -11.83 -10.96
CA LEU A 34 -1.88 -10.61 -10.31
C LEU A 34 -0.73 -9.95 -11.07
N SER A 35 0.26 -10.73 -11.50
CA SER A 35 1.38 -10.21 -12.30
C SER A 35 0.90 -9.53 -13.58
N ASN A 36 -0.06 -10.11 -14.29
CA ASN A 36 -0.62 -9.48 -15.49
C ASN A 36 -1.30 -8.14 -15.17
N LEU A 37 -2.12 -8.11 -14.11
CA LEU A 37 -2.77 -6.88 -13.63
C LEU A 37 -1.73 -5.79 -13.34
N LEU A 38 -0.70 -6.09 -12.54
CA LEU A 38 0.34 -5.13 -12.16
C LEU A 38 1.14 -4.64 -13.37
N ASN A 39 1.50 -5.54 -14.29
CA ASN A 39 2.27 -5.21 -15.48
C ASN A 39 1.52 -4.27 -16.43
N THR A 40 0.18 -4.25 -16.42
CA THR A 40 -0.60 -3.35 -17.29
C THR A 40 -0.34 -1.87 -16.99
N PHE A 41 -0.04 -1.53 -15.73
CA PHE A 41 0.18 -0.14 -15.32
C PHE A 41 1.56 0.39 -15.69
N ASP A 42 2.50 -0.52 -15.95
CA ASP A 42 3.94 -0.25 -16.05
C ASP A 42 4.43 0.75 -14.99
N ALA A 43 4.16 0.43 -13.73
CA ALA A 43 4.49 1.29 -12.60
C ALA A 43 5.43 0.61 -11.59
N ASP A 44 6.22 1.42 -10.92
CA ASP A 44 7.16 1.01 -9.87
C ASP A 44 6.46 0.84 -8.54
N ILE A 45 5.49 1.69 -8.22
CA ILE A 45 4.67 1.57 -7.01
C ILE A 45 3.20 1.60 -7.41
N ILE A 46 2.44 0.59 -7.00
CA ILE A 46 1.01 0.46 -7.31
C ILE A 46 0.25 0.33 -5.99
N CYS A 47 -0.63 1.29 -5.73
CA CYS A 47 -1.44 1.39 -4.51
C CYS A 47 -2.88 1.05 -4.83
N PHE A 48 -3.35 -0.09 -4.32
CA PHE A 48 -4.75 -0.50 -4.42
C PHE A 48 -5.52 -0.17 -3.15
N GLN A 49 -6.74 0.34 -3.34
CA GLN A 49 -7.73 0.56 -2.29
C GLN A 49 -8.96 -0.33 -2.50
N GLU A 50 -9.70 -0.55 -1.41
CA GLU A 50 -10.90 -1.40 -1.40
C GLU A 50 -10.60 -2.82 -1.92
N THR A 51 -9.50 -3.43 -1.43
CA THR A 51 -9.10 -4.78 -1.85
C THR A 51 -10.14 -5.84 -1.50
N LYS A 52 -10.95 -5.60 -0.45
CA LYS A 52 -12.00 -6.49 0.07
C LYS A 52 -11.49 -7.86 0.49
N LEU A 53 -10.22 -7.93 0.88
CA LEU A 53 -9.58 -9.15 1.35
C LEU A 53 -9.62 -9.23 2.88
N ARG A 54 -9.86 -10.43 3.39
CA ARG A 54 -9.67 -10.77 4.80
C ARG A 54 -8.27 -11.32 5.02
N ARG A 55 -7.77 -11.22 6.24
CA ARG A 55 -6.43 -11.74 6.60
C ARG A 55 -6.28 -13.24 6.31
N GLN A 56 -7.35 -14.03 6.49
CA GLN A 56 -7.36 -15.47 6.21
C GLN A 56 -7.41 -15.78 4.71
N GLU A 57 -7.77 -14.81 3.87
CA GLU A 57 -7.91 -14.95 2.42
C GLU A 57 -6.68 -14.46 1.66
N LEU A 58 -5.62 -14.04 2.36
CA LEU A 58 -4.35 -13.61 1.77
C LEU A 58 -3.57 -14.82 1.24
N THR A 59 -3.98 -15.29 0.08
CA THR A 59 -3.34 -16.37 -0.66
C THR A 59 -2.24 -15.83 -1.57
N SER A 60 -1.24 -16.65 -1.92
CA SER A 60 -0.09 -16.22 -2.69
C SER A 60 -0.46 -15.63 -4.06
N ASP A 61 -1.50 -16.13 -4.71
CA ASP A 61 -2.01 -15.64 -6.00
C ASP A 61 -2.57 -14.21 -5.94
N LEU A 62 -2.89 -13.70 -4.75
CA LEU A 62 -3.47 -12.36 -4.57
C LEU A 62 -2.48 -11.32 -4.05
N VAL A 63 -1.38 -11.74 -3.42
CA VAL A 63 -0.43 -10.82 -2.79
C VAL A 63 1.03 -11.05 -3.17
N ILE A 64 1.35 -12.15 -3.86
CA ILE A 64 2.71 -12.41 -4.36
C ILE A 64 2.67 -12.35 -5.88
N ALA A 65 3.46 -11.44 -6.44
CA ALA A 65 3.71 -11.33 -7.86
C ALA A 65 5.22 -11.30 -8.09
N ASP A 66 5.70 -12.03 -9.09
CA ASP A 66 7.12 -12.02 -9.42
C ASP A 66 7.59 -10.61 -9.80
N GLY A 67 8.75 -10.21 -9.30
CA GLY A 67 9.28 -8.84 -9.45
C GLY A 67 8.59 -7.76 -8.61
N TYR A 68 7.70 -8.12 -7.67
CA TYR A 68 7.03 -7.18 -6.77
C TYR A 68 7.05 -7.63 -5.31
N GLU A 69 7.32 -6.69 -4.40
CA GLU A 69 7.00 -6.82 -2.98
C GLU A 69 5.67 -6.19 -2.66
N SER A 70 4.90 -6.76 -1.72
CA SER A 70 3.60 -6.23 -1.36
C SER A 70 3.43 -6.02 0.13
N PHE A 71 2.70 -4.96 0.48
CA PHE A 71 2.39 -4.56 1.84
C PHE A 71 0.88 -4.37 1.95
N VAL A 72 0.23 -5.12 2.84
CA VAL A 72 -1.24 -5.24 2.85
C VAL A 72 -1.78 -4.90 4.23
N SER A 73 -2.84 -4.09 4.26
CA SER A 73 -3.68 -3.91 5.44
C SER A 73 -5.08 -4.43 5.15
N CYS A 74 -5.61 -5.23 6.09
CA CYS A 74 -6.94 -5.81 5.99
C CYS A 74 -7.82 -5.30 7.12
N THR A 75 -9.13 -5.25 6.89
CA THR A 75 -10.09 -4.97 7.96
C THR A 75 -9.99 -6.05 9.05
N ARG A 76 -9.85 -5.61 10.30
CA ARG A 76 -9.77 -6.45 11.52
C ARG A 76 -11.06 -6.42 12.33
N THR A 77 -11.96 -5.48 12.04
CA THR A 77 -13.24 -5.36 12.73
C THR A 77 -14.34 -6.20 12.06
N ASN A 78 -15.18 -6.82 12.89
CA ASN A 78 -16.40 -7.51 12.45
C ASN A 78 -17.67 -6.68 12.73
N ASN A 79 -17.51 -5.43 13.20
CA ASN A 79 -18.62 -4.60 13.65
C ASN A 79 -19.52 -4.20 12.47
N LYS A 80 -20.84 -4.32 12.67
CA LYS A 80 -21.88 -3.95 11.69
C LYS A 80 -21.70 -4.61 10.31
N GLY A 81 -21.23 -5.87 10.25
CA GLY A 81 -21.12 -6.61 9.00
C GLY A 81 -20.01 -6.15 8.06
N ARG A 82 -19.08 -5.28 8.52
CA ARG A 82 -17.98 -4.73 7.72
C ARG A 82 -16.81 -5.71 7.47
N ILE A 83 -17.10 -7.02 7.42
CA ILE A 83 -16.08 -8.06 7.32
C ILE A 83 -15.54 -8.12 5.89
N GLY A 84 -14.28 -7.69 5.69
CA GLY A 84 -13.66 -7.64 4.37
C GLY A 84 -14.25 -6.54 3.47
N TYR A 85 -14.77 -5.46 4.06
CA TYR A 85 -15.38 -4.35 3.31
C TYR A 85 -14.34 -3.36 2.75
N SER A 86 -13.21 -3.20 3.44
CA SER A 86 -12.15 -2.24 3.13
C SER A 86 -10.88 -3.01 2.72
N GLY A 87 -9.70 -2.50 3.05
CA GLY A 87 -8.42 -3.11 2.75
C GLY A 87 -7.66 -2.31 1.70
N VAL A 88 -6.35 -2.21 1.90
CA VAL A 88 -5.42 -1.54 0.98
C VAL A 88 -4.20 -2.42 0.77
N ALA A 89 -3.60 -2.35 -0.41
CA ALA A 89 -2.37 -3.08 -0.74
C ALA A 89 -1.45 -2.19 -1.57
N THR A 90 -0.18 -2.12 -1.20
CA THR A 90 0.86 -1.43 -1.96
C THR A 90 1.82 -2.45 -2.53
N PHE A 91 2.02 -2.42 -3.84
CA PHE A 91 2.97 -3.26 -4.58
C PHE A 91 4.15 -2.41 -5.04
N CYS A 92 5.36 -2.89 -4.79
CA CYS A 92 6.62 -2.21 -5.06
C CYS A 92 7.47 -3.07 -5.99
N ARG A 93 7.75 -2.60 -7.19
CA ARG A 93 8.58 -3.29 -8.18
C ARG A 93 10.00 -3.41 -7.64
N VAL A 94 10.56 -4.62 -7.70
CA VAL A 94 11.93 -4.89 -7.27
C VAL A 94 12.60 -5.93 -8.15
N LYS A 95 13.90 -5.74 -8.41
CA LYS A 95 14.77 -6.76 -9.00
C LYS A 95 15.21 -7.78 -7.96
N SER A 96 15.41 -7.32 -6.72
CA SER A 96 15.79 -8.16 -5.58
C SER A 96 15.11 -7.67 -4.32
N ALA A 97 14.55 -8.60 -3.56
CA ALA A 97 13.98 -8.32 -2.25
C ALA A 97 15.03 -8.25 -1.13
N PHE A 98 16.28 -8.60 -1.43
CA PHE A 98 17.39 -8.53 -0.49
C PHE A 98 18.47 -7.63 -1.08
N LEU A 99 19.00 -6.72 -0.25
CA LEU A 99 20.07 -5.80 -0.64
C LEU A 99 19.73 -4.93 -1.87
N SER A 100 18.51 -4.40 -1.92
CA SER A 100 18.07 -3.49 -2.98
C SER A 100 18.58 -2.07 -2.75
N THR A 101 18.85 -1.35 -3.84
CA THR A 101 19.06 0.12 -3.86
C THR A 101 17.90 0.85 -4.52
N GLU A 102 16.90 0.12 -5.01
CA GLU A 102 15.77 0.67 -5.76
C GLU A 102 14.82 1.38 -4.80
N VAL A 103 14.56 2.65 -5.08
CA VAL A 103 13.67 3.51 -4.29
C VAL A 103 12.26 2.96 -4.18
N ALA A 104 11.81 2.20 -5.17
CA ALA A 104 10.52 1.54 -5.16
C ALA A 104 10.35 0.59 -3.96
N LEU A 105 11.42 -0.08 -3.52
CA LEU A 105 11.38 -0.90 -2.29
C LEU A 105 11.47 0.02 -1.06
N PRO A 106 10.51 -0.02 -0.14
CA PRO A 106 10.58 0.82 1.04
C PRO A 106 11.58 0.31 2.07
N VAL A 107 12.26 1.23 2.77
CA VAL A 107 13.16 0.95 3.90
C VAL A 107 12.38 0.56 5.16
N ALA A 108 11.15 1.03 5.30
CA ALA A 108 10.24 0.65 6.37
C ALA A 108 8.79 0.66 5.87
N ALA A 109 7.94 -0.18 6.47
CA ALA A 109 6.52 -0.21 6.14
C ALA A 109 5.68 -0.46 7.40
N GLU A 110 4.47 0.11 7.41
CA GLU A 110 3.57 0.10 8.57
C GLU A 110 2.12 -0.17 8.14
N GLU A 111 1.44 -1.01 8.93
CA GLU A 111 0.00 -1.24 8.80
C GLU A 111 -0.73 -0.20 9.65
N GLY A 112 -1.61 0.60 9.03
CA GLY A 112 -2.19 1.78 9.69
C GLY A 112 -1.18 2.94 9.79
N PHE A 113 -1.60 4.03 10.43
CA PHE A 113 -0.77 5.23 10.58
C PHE A 113 -0.57 5.69 12.03
N THR A 114 -1.16 4.97 13.00
CA THR A 114 -1.06 5.32 14.43
C THR A 114 0.04 4.57 15.18
N GLY A 115 0.56 3.48 14.60
CA GLY A 115 1.62 2.63 15.16
C GLY A 115 1.13 1.49 16.08
N PHE A 116 -0.17 1.38 16.32
CA PHE A 116 -0.73 0.42 17.28
C PHE A 116 -1.10 -0.96 16.72
N ILE A 117 -1.08 -1.15 15.40
CA ILE A 117 -1.43 -2.46 14.82
C ILE A 117 -0.31 -3.50 15.02
N ASP A 118 0.94 -3.14 14.72
CA ASP A 118 2.04 -4.10 14.59
C ASP A 118 3.04 -3.98 15.75
N ARG A 119 3.42 -2.75 16.08
CA ARG A 119 4.48 -2.49 17.07
C ARG A 119 3.97 -2.23 18.48
N CYS A 120 2.65 -2.08 18.66
CA CYS A 120 2.05 -1.59 19.91
C CYS A 120 2.73 -0.32 20.45
N ARG A 121 3.31 0.50 19.57
CA ARG A 121 4.03 1.73 19.93
C ARG A 121 3.33 2.91 19.28
N ARG A 122 2.87 3.83 20.12
CA ARG A 122 2.31 5.12 19.70
C ARG A 122 3.32 5.85 18.83
N LYS A 123 2.85 6.49 17.75
CA LYS A 123 3.65 7.46 17.01
C LYS A 123 3.73 8.79 17.73
N GLU A 124 4.89 9.41 17.66
CA GLU A 124 5.15 10.73 18.24
C GLU A 124 4.11 11.75 17.75
N GLY A 125 3.65 12.58 18.68
CA GLY A 125 2.68 13.64 18.47
C GLY A 125 1.22 13.16 18.36
N LEU A 126 0.93 11.89 18.69
CA LEU A 126 -0.43 11.35 18.85
C LEU A 126 -0.81 11.11 20.33
N GLU A 127 -0.10 11.74 21.27
CA GLU A 127 -0.29 11.54 22.71
C GLU A 127 -1.64 12.04 23.22
N GLU A 128 -2.23 13.01 22.52
CA GLU A 128 -3.55 13.57 22.82
C GLU A 128 -4.72 12.61 22.55
N PHE A 129 -4.48 11.50 21.85
CA PHE A 129 -5.51 10.53 21.49
C PHE A 129 -5.43 9.27 22.36
N GLU A 130 -6.61 8.80 22.76
CA GLU A 130 -6.75 7.57 23.53
C GLU A 130 -6.30 6.35 22.71
N LYS A 131 -5.67 5.39 23.37
CA LYS A 131 -5.14 4.18 22.71
C LYS A 131 -6.24 3.42 21.96
N ASP A 132 -7.40 3.26 22.59
CA ASP A 132 -8.52 2.52 22.01
C ASP A 132 -9.10 3.22 20.77
N GLU A 133 -9.03 4.56 20.74
CA GLU A 133 -9.42 5.34 19.57
C GLU A 133 -8.47 5.09 18.40
N LEU A 134 -7.16 5.14 18.65
CA LEU A 134 -6.14 4.90 17.63
C LEU A 134 -6.23 3.47 17.05
N VAL A 135 -6.43 2.47 17.91
CA VAL A 135 -6.66 1.08 17.50
C VAL A 135 -7.94 0.96 16.66
N LYS A 136 -9.03 1.60 17.08
CA LYS A 136 -10.31 1.58 16.33
C LYS A 136 -10.16 2.16 14.93
N ILE A 137 -9.43 3.28 14.79
CA ILE A 137 -9.18 3.95 13.52
C ILE A 137 -8.41 3.05 12.55
N ASP A 138 -7.32 2.46 13.01
CA ASP A 138 -6.49 1.61 12.16
C ASP A 138 -7.15 0.23 11.88
N SER A 139 -8.08 -0.23 12.75
CA SER A 139 -8.73 -1.55 12.62
C SER A 139 -9.55 -1.77 11.35
N GLU A 140 -9.89 -0.71 10.60
CA GLU A 140 -10.64 -0.83 9.35
C GLU A 140 -9.75 -1.17 8.13
N GLY A 141 -8.43 -1.22 8.29
CA GLY A 141 -7.49 -1.57 7.23
C GLY A 141 -7.49 -0.57 6.09
N ARG A 142 -7.42 0.73 6.44
CA ARG A 142 -7.59 1.86 5.52
C ARG A 142 -6.29 2.52 5.08
N CYS A 143 -5.17 2.09 5.62
CA CYS A 143 -3.89 2.70 5.34
C CYS A 143 -2.76 1.69 5.41
N VAL A 144 -1.86 1.76 4.43
CA VAL A 144 -0.51 1.20 4.50
C VAL A 144 0.44 2.36 4.24
N VAL A 145 1.44 2.49 5.11
CA VAL A 145 2.48 3.50 4.99
C VAL A 145 3.77 2.82 4.56
N THR A 146 4.42 3.31 3.52
CA THR A 146 5.72 2.83 3.04
C THR A 146 6.71 3.99 3.02
N ASP A 147 7.81 3.85 3.75
CA ASP A 147 8.91 4.81 3.80
C ASP A 147 9.95 4.43 2.75
N HIS A 148 10.16 5.30 1.75
CA HIS A 148 11.08 5.11 0.63
C HIS A 148 12.37 5.92 0.77
N ASP A 149 12.73 6.28 2.02
CA ASP A 149 13.82 7.20 2.38
C ASP A 149 13.55 8.64 1.93
N HIS A 150 13.51 8.88 0.62
CA HIS A 150 13.25 10.18 0.00
C HIS A 150 11.87 10.74 0.35
N PHE A 151 10.85 9.88 0.41
CA PHE A 151 9.48 10.24 0.74
C PHE A 151 8.75 9.12 1.50
N VAL A 152 7.75 9.51 2.28
CA VAL A 152 6.83 8.59 2.96
C VAL A 152 5.52 8.56 2.18
N LEU A 153 5.15 7.39 1.66
CA LEU A 153 3.96 7.17 0.87
C LEU A 153 2.83 6.61 1.74
N PHE A 154 1.68 7.27 1.70
CA PHE A 154 0.44 6.83 2.34
C PHE A 154 -0.51 6.31 1.26
N ASN A 155 -0.72 5.00 1.22
CA ASN A 155 -1.81 4.40 0.45
C ASN A 155 -3.08 4.41 1.30
N LEU A 156 -4.02 5.30 0.98
CA LEU A 156 -5.12 5.68 1.85
C LEU A 156 -6.50 5.36 1.23
N TYR A 157 -7.37 4.75 2.02
CA TYR A 157 -8.80 4.62 1.73
C TYR A 157 -9.64 5.35 2.78
N GLY A 158 -9.96 6.60 2.47
CA GLY A 158 -10.77 7.51 3.29
C GLY A 158 -12.15 6.92 3.60
N PRO A 159 -12.67 7.08 4.83
CA PRO A 159 -14.00 6.61 5.18
C PRO A 159 -15.09 7.30 4.34
N ARG A 160 -16.01 6.53 3.78
CA ARG A 160 -17.31 7.05 3.32
C ARG A 160 -18.25 7.20 4.50
N ALA A 161 -19.03 8.29 4.52
CA ALA A 161 -20.08 8.57 5.48
C ALA A 161 -21.32 9.07 4.72
N ALA A 162 -22.48 8.48 5.00
CA ALA A 162 -23.76 9.01 4.55
C ALA A 162 -24.18 10.18 5.47
N HIS A 163 -25.02 11.08 4.97
CA HIS A 163 -25.40 12.30 5.70
C HIS A 163 -26.17 12.00 7.00
N ASP A 164 -26.87 10.88 7.07
CA ASP A 164 -27.68 10.43 8.19
C ASP A 164 -26.93 9.48 9.16
N ASP A 165 -25.69 9.10 8.84
CA ASP A 165 -24.88 8.21 9.68
C ASP A 165 -23.91 9.00 10.57
N THR A 166 -24.43 9.55 11.67
CA THR A 166 -23.67 10.37 12.62
C THR A 166 -22.43 9.67 13.16
N GLU A 167 -22.53 8.39 13.51
CA GLU A 167 -21.37 7.61 14.01
C GLU A 167 -20.27 7.54 12.94
N ARG A 168 -20.66 7.41 11.67
CA ARG A 168 -19.69 7.34 10.58
C ARG A 168 -19.09 8.69 10.23
N ILE A 169 -19.86 9.75 10.33
CA ILE A 169 -19.38 11.14 10.21
C ILE A 169 -18.33 11.41 11.30
N GLU A 170 -18.63 11.08 12.56
CA GLU A 170 -17.69 11.22 13.68
C GLU A 170 -16.42 10.39 13.46
N PHE A 171 -16.56 9.14 13.00
CA PHE A 171 -15.42 8.30 12.65
C PHE A 171 -14.56 8.93 11.54
N LYS A 172 -15.19 9.44 10.47
CA LYS A 172 -14.50 10.09 9.35
C LYS A 172 -13.76 11.35 9.82
N MET A 173 -14.37 12.15 10.68
CA MET A 173 -13.74 13.34 11.27
C MET A 173 -12.52 12.97 12.13
N LYS A 174 -12.66 12.00 13.04
CA LYS A 174 -11.55 11.51 13.88
C LYS A 174 -10.41 10.93 13.03
N PHE A 175 -10.76 10.13 12.02
CA PHE A 175 -9.80 9.56 11.07
C PHE A 175 -8.93 10.63 10.43
N PHE A 176 -9.55 11.66 9.86
CA PHE A 176 -8.81 12.74 9.20
C PHE A 176 -8.05 13.64 10.18
N LYS A 177 -8.57 13.88 11.39
CA LYS A 177 -7.85 14.64 12.43
C LYS A 177 -6.55 13.95 12.85
N ILE A 178 -6.61 12.65 13.17
CA ILE A 178 -5.43 11.87 13.58
C ILE A 178 -4.45 11.75 12.42
N LEU A 179 -4.96 11.52 11.21
CA LEU A 179 -4.14 11.42 10.00
C LEU A 179 -3.40 12.74 9.70
N GLN A 180 -4.10 13.87 9.78
CA GLN A 180 -3.51 15.19 9.64
C GLN A 180 -2.38 15.40 10.66
N LYS A 181 -2.62 15.05 11.93
CA LYS A 181 -1.59 15.18 12.96
C LYS A 181 -0.34 14.34 12.64
N ARG A 182 -0.54 13.11 12.15
CA ARG A 182 0.56 12.25 11.70
C ARG A 182 1.36 12.88 10.56
N TRP A 183 0.70 13.50 9.60
CA TRP A 183 1.36 14.20 8.49
C TRP A 183 2.15 15.43 8.96
N GLU A 184 1.56 16.26 9.83
CA GLU A 184 2.20 17.44 10.39
C GLU A 184 3.50 17.08 11.13
N ASN A 185 3.51 15.99 11.91
CA ASN A 185 4.71 15.54 12.62
C ASN A 185 5.81 15.10 11.64
N LEU A 186 5.46 14.32 10.60
CA LEU A 186 6.42 13.91 9.57
C LEU A 186 7.01 15.12 8.82
N LEU A 187 6.17 16.11 8.49
CA LEU A 187 6.62 17.33 7.82
C LEU A 187 7.51 18.18 8.74
N HIS A 188 7.22 18.23 10.05
CA HIS A 188 8.04 18.90 11.05
C HIS A 188 9.41 18.25 11.21
N GLU A 189 9.49 16.93 11.09
CA GLU A 189 10.74 16.16 11.02
C GLU A 189 11.52 16.37 9.69
N GLY A 190 11.00 17.19 8.77
CA GLY A 190 11.59 17.45 7.47
C GLY A 190 11.37 16.32 6.45
N ARG A 191 10.50 15.35 6.75
CA ARG A 191 10.14 14.29 5.80
C ARG A 191 9.21 14.84 4.72
N ARG A 192 9.27 14.22 3.55
CA ARG A 192 8.33 14.46 2.44
C ARG A 192 7.18 13.46 2.56
N VAL A 193 5.95 13.94 2.39
CA VAL A 193 4.75 13.12 2.47
C VAL A 193 4.06 13.08 1.12
N CYS A 194 3.86 11.86 0.60
CA CYS A 194 3.02 11.59 -0.57
C CYS A 194 1.79 10.81 -0.12
N VAL A 195 0.60 11.28 -0.44
CA VAL A 195 -0.67 10.61 -0.11
C VAL A 195 -1.35 10.23 -1.41
N VAL A 196 -1.70 8.97 -1.56
CA VAL A 196 -2.39 8.45 -2.73
C VAL A 196 -3.59 7.61 -2.34
N GLY A 197 -4.69 7.73 -3.11
CA GLY A 197 -5.86 6.87 -2.94
C GLY A 197 -7.19 7.58 -2.92
N ASP A 198 -8.24 6.82 -2.64
CA ASP A 198 -9.61 7.30 -2.55
C ASP A 198 -9.85 7.95 -1.18
N LEU A 199 -9.90 9.28 -1.13
CA LEU A 199 -10.19 10.01 0.11
C LEU A 199 -11.70 10.14 0.36
N ASN A 200 -12.56 9.71 -0.57
CA ASN A 200 -14.01 9.88 -0.51
C ASN A 200 -14.42 11.36 -0.30
N ILE A 201 -13.67 12.28 -0.92
CA ILE A 201 -13.90 13.72 -0.88
C ILE A 201 -13.64 14.30 -2.27
N ALA A 202 -14.64 14.97 -2.85
CA ALA A 202 -14.48 15.83 -4.02
C ALA A 202 -14.23 17.26 -3.53
N PRO A 203 -13.03 17.85 -3.76
CA PRO A 203 -12.61 19.09 -3.09
C PRO A 203 -13.42 20.33 -3.46
N THR A 204 -13.84 20.45 -4.72
CA THR A 204 -14.59 21.60 -5.25
C THR A 204 -15.74 21.15 -6.14
N ALA A 205 -16.67 22.05 -6.44
CA ALA A 205 -17.77 21.79 -7.37
C ALA A 205 -17.28 21.34 -8.76
N MET A 206 -16.08 21.75 -9.18
CA MET A 206 -15.47 21.29 -10.44
C MET A 206 -15.15 19.79 -10.43
N ASP A 207 -14.99 19.21 -9.24
CA ASP A 207 -14.65 17.81 -9.02
C ASP A 207 -15.87 16.90 -8.88
N ARG A 208 -17.09 17.42 -9.12
CA ARG A 208 -18.36 16.68 -9.02
C ARG A 208 -19.33 17.13 -10.12
N CYS A 209 -19.93 16.18 -10.83
CA CYS A 209 -20.88 16.50 -11.91
C CYS A 209 -22.17 17.19 -11.40
N ASP A 210 -22.76 16.67 -10.32
CA ASP A 210 -23.99 17.13 -9.67
C ASP A 210 -23.71 17.92 -8.38
N ALA A 211 -22.78 18.88 -8.42
CA ALA A 211 -22.52 19.75 -7.29
C ALA A 211 -23.72 20.66 -7.01
N ASP A 212 -24.33 20.52 -5.84
CA ASP A 212 -25.41 21.38 -5.36
C ASP A 212 -24.89 22.77 -4.92
N PRO A 213 -25.76 23.80 -4.74
CA PRO A 213 -25.34 25.13 -4.32
C PRO A 213 -24.59 25.20 -2.97
N ASP A 214 -24.85 24.25 -2.07
CA ASP A 214 -24.23 24.16 -0.75
C ASP A 214 -23.04 23.18 -0.72
N PHE A 215 -22.65 22.64 -1.88
CA PHE A 215 -21.63 21.60 -2.02
C PHE A 215 -20.34 21.95 -1.27
N GLU A 216 -19.91 23.21 -1.38
CA GLU A 216 -18.67 23.71 -0.80
C GLU A 216 -18.71 23.86 0.73
N LYS A 217 -19.90 23.90 1.35
CA LYS A 217 -20.06 24.11 2.80
C LYS A 217 -19.76 22.85 3.61
N ASN A 218 -19.76 21.68 2.97
CA ASN A 218 -19.48 20.40 3.62
C ASN A 218 -18.14 20.44 4.38
N GLU A 219 -18.15 19.97 5.63
CA GLU A 219 -17.00 20.05 6.54
C GLU A 219 -15.77 19.29 6.02
N PHE A 220 -15.95 18.13 5.39
CA PHE A 220 -14.84 17.33 4.86
C PHE A 220 -14.18 18.01 3.67
N ARG A 221 -14.96 18.73 2.85
CA ARG A 221 -14.43 19.51 1.72
C ARG A 221 -13.69 20.75 2.21
N ARG A 222 -14.24 21.44 3.22
CA ARG A 222 -13.54 22.55 3.89
C ARG A 222 -12.23 22.09 4.52
N TRP A 223 -12.25 20.96 5.22
CA TRP A 223 -11.06 20.33 5.78
C TRP A 223 -10.03 20.02 4.69
N PHE A 224 -10.42 19.31 3.62
CA PHE A 224 -9.51 18.97 2.52
C PHE A 224 -8.88 20.23 1.93
N ARG A 225 -9.68 21.26 1.62
CA ARG A 225 -9.15 22.52 1.06
C ARG A 225 -8.23 23.25 2.02
N SER A 226 -8.49 23.23 3.33
CA SER A 226 -7.62 23.85 4.34
C SER A 226 -6.23 23.22 4.40
N MET A 227 -6.11 21.95 3.99
CA MET A 227 -4.82 21.25 3.90
C MET A 227 -4.00 21.70 2.68
N LEU A 228 -4.63 22.34 1.68
CA LEU A 228 -3.97 22.72 0.44
C LEU A 228 -3.24 24.05 0.55
N VAL A 229 -2.10 24.19 -0.12
CA VAL A 229 -1.29 25.42 -0.20
C VAL A 229 -2.13 26.63 -0.63
N LEU A 230 -3.07 26.43 -1.56
CA LEU A 230 -3.98 27.49 -2.02
C LEU A 230 -4.84 28.11 -0.90
N SER A 231 -5.04 27.39 0.20
CA SER A 231 -5.79 27.85 1.38
C SER A 231 -4.90 28.05 2.62
N GLY A 232 -3.57 28.09 2.44
CA GLY A 232 -2.60 28.24 3.55
C GLY A 232 -2.18 26.92 4.22
N GLY A 233 -2.54 25.77 3.66
CA GLY A 233 -2.06 24.46 4.11
C GLY A 233 -0.69 24.09 3.53
N LEU A 234 -0.28 22.84 3.73
CA LEU A 234 1.07 22.34 3.36
C LEU A 234 1.07 21.40 2.15
N PHE A 235 -0.09 20.89 1.76
CA PHE A 235 -0.22 19.91 0.68
C PHE A 235 -0.54 20.56 -0.65
N VAL A 236 -0.09 19.95 -1.73
CA VAL A 236 -0.56 20.29 -3.07
C VAL A 236 -1.32 19.11 -3.65
N ASP A 237 -2.53 19.36 -4.16
CA ASP A 237 -3.25 18.45 -5.04
C ASP A 237 -2.53 18.43 -6.39
N VAL A 238 -1.75 17.37 -6.63
CA VAL A 238 -0.84 17.27 -7.76
C VAL A 238 -1.59 17.35 -9.09
N PHE A 239 -2.77 16.73 -9.16
CA PHE A 239 -3.60 16.75 -10.37
C PHE A 239 -4.02 18.19 -10.69
N ARG A 240 -4.51 18.94 -9.71
CA ARG A 240 -4.94 20.33 -9.92
C ARG A 240 -3.78 21.30 -10.13
N ALA A 241 -2.59 21.01 -9.61
CA ALA A 241 -1.41 21.80 -9.93
C ALA A 241 -0.97 21.65 -11.39
N LYS A 242 -1.12 20.44 -11.98
CA LYS A 242 -0.77 20.17 -13.39
C LYS A 242 -1.93 20.50 -14.35
N HIS A 243 -3.17 20.36 -13.91
CA HIS A 243 -4.39 20.52 -14.70
C HIS A 243 -5.42 21.44 -13.99
N PRO A 244 -5.09 22.73 -13.77
CA PRO A 244 -5.93 23.63 -12.96
C PRO A 244 -7.34 23.78 -13.51
N ASP A 245 -7.47 23.97 -14.82
CA ASP A 245 -8.75 24.28 -15.48
C ASP A 245 -9.46 23.07 -16.10
N ARG A 246 -8.88 21.87 -15.99
CA ARG A 246 -9.43 20.67 -16.64
C ARG A 246 -10.74 20.26 -15.97
N ARG A 247 -11.84 20.48 -16.68
CA ARG A 247 -13.19 20.06 -16.25
C ARG A 247 -13.43 18.59 -16.54
N GLU A 248 -14.45 18.04 -15.91
CA GLU A 248 -14.96 16.68 -16.18
C GLU A 248 -13.93 15.55 -15.96
N ALA A 249 -12.88 15.85 -15.19
CA ALA A 249 -11.79 14.96 -14.82
C ALA A 249 -12.17 14.10 -13.60
N TYR A 250 -13.18 13.27 -13.76
CA TYR A 250 -13.68 12.38 -12.72
C TYR A 250 -12.89 11.08 -12.67
N THR A 251 -12.85 10.46 -11.49
CA THR A 251 -12.16 9.20 -11.22
C THR A 251 -13.11 8.11 -10.72
N CYS A 252 -14.34 8.44 -10.32
CA CYS A 252 -15.33 7.51 -9.81
C CYS A 252 -16.70 7.77 -10.44
N TRP A 253 -17.37 6.71 -10.88
CA TRP A 253 -18.74 6.75 -11.44
C TRP A 253 -19.60 5.68 -10.80
N SER A 254 -20.80 6.07 -10.37
CA SER A 254 -21.79 5.12 -9.85
C SER A 254 -21.96 3.92 -10.79
N SER A 255 -22.18 2.74 -10.22
CA SER A 255 -22.48 1.52 -10.99
C SER A 255 -23.87 1.53 -11.64
N SER A 256 -24.67 2.59 -11.41
CA SER A 256 -25.92 2.83 -12.12
C SER A 256 -25.69 2.99 -13.63
N THR A 257 -26.66 2.50 -14.42
CA THR A 257 -26.61 2.55 -15.88
C THR A 257 -26.41 3.98 -16.40
N GLY A 258 -25.46 4.15 -17.32
CA GLY A 258 -25.21 5.42 -18.01
C GLY A 258 -24.33 6.44 -17.26
N ALA A 259 -24.04 6.26 -15.97
CA ALA A 259 -23.24 7.24 -15.23
C ALA A 259 -21.86 7.47 -15.87
N GLU A 260 -21.15 6.42 -16.20
CA GLU A 260 -19.83 6.53 -16.85
C GLU A 260 -19.94 6.96 -18.32
N GLN A 261 -20.99 6.54 -19.03
CA GLN A 261 -21.26 6.92 -20.42
C GLN A 261 -21.48 8.43 -20.58
N PHE A 262 -22.23 9.04 -19.66
CA PHE A 262 -22.50 10.48 -19.63
C PHE A 262 -21.51 11.26 -18.76
N ASN A 263 -20.44 10.59 -18.30
CA ASN A 263 -19.43 11.14 -17.41
C ASN A 263 -20.01 11.78 -16.13
N PHE A 264 -21.12 11.26 -15.61
CA PHE A 264 -21.73 11.64 -14.34
C PHE A 264 -20.93 11.05 -13.18
N GLY A 265 -19.84 11.74 -12.81
CA GLY A 265 -18.84 11.22 -11.88
C GLY A 265 -18.35 12.22 -10.83
N SER A 266 -17.32 11.79 -10.11
CA SER A 266 -16.58 12.61 -9.14
C SER A 266 -15.09 12.33 -9.19
N ARG A 267 -14.27 13.33 -8.85
CA ARG A 267 -12.85 13.13 -8.59
C ARG A 267 -12.64 12.98 -7.08
N ILE A 268 -12.46 11.75 -6.64
CA ILE A 268 -12.26 11.42 -5.21
C ILE A 268 -10.98 10.63 -4.95
N ASP A 269 -10.30 10.21 -6.01
CA ASP A 269 -8.98 9.59 -5.97
C ASP A 269 -7.93 10.68 -6.18
N HIS A 270 -7.05 10.85 -5.19
CA HIS A 270 -6.12 11.98 -5.12
C HIS A 270 -4.67 11.53 -5.03
N ILE A 271 -3.79 12.41 -5.49
CA ILE A 271 -2.36 12.38 -5.22
C ILE A 271 -2.02 13.73 -4.58
N LEU A 272 -1.61 13.71 -3.32
CA LEU A 272 -1.22 14.88 -2.55
C LEU A 272 0.25 14.80 -2.19
N CYS A 273 1.00 15.88 -2.38
CA CYS A 273 2.41 15.95 -2.01
C CYS A 273 2.67 17.14 -1.08
N ALA A 274 3.54 16.94 -0.10
CA ALA A 274 4.03 17.99 0.79
C ALA A 274 5.50 17.74 1.16
N GLY A 275 6.24 18.82 1.37
CA GLY A 275 7.63 18.77 1.85
C GLY A 275 8.65 19.43 0.91
N PRO A 276 9.90 19.55 1.38
CA PRO A 276 10.96 20.23 0.65
C PRO A 276 11.45 19.41 -0.57
N CYS A 277 12.11 20.08 -1.52
CA CYS A 277 12.80 19.40 -2.63
C CYS A 277 14.00 18.56 -2.13
N LEU A 278 14.49 17.63 -2.97
CA LEU A 278 15.64 16.77 -2.67
C LEU A 278 16.98 17.43 -3.00
N HIS A 279 17.00 18.55 -3.73
CA HIS A 279 18.23 19.27 -4.06
C HIS A 279 18.90 19.82 -2.78
N GLN A 280 20.24 19.79 -2.76
CA GLN A 280 21.05 20.25 -1.62
C GLN A 280 21.42 21.74 -1.69
N GLU A 281 20.96 22.48 -2.71
CA GLU A 281 21.39 23.86 -2.96
C GLU A 281 20.75 24.90 -2.04
N HIS A 282 21.47 26.01 -1.86
CA HIS A 282 21.20 27.04 -0.85
C HIS A 282 20.07 28.03 -1.19
N ASP A 283 19.45 27.94 -2.37
CA ASP A 283 18.34 28.80 -2.77
C ASP A 283 17.01 28.05 -2.73
N LEU A 284 16.36 28.07 -1.56
CA LEU A 284 15.10 27.37 -1.31
C LEU A 284 13.87 28.19 -1.79
N GLN A 285 14.05 29.36 -2.40
CA GLN A 285 12.92 30.16 -2.89
C GLN A 285 12.28 29.49 -4.11
N GLY A 286 11.05 28.98 -3.93
CA GLY A 286 10.24 28.39 -5.01
C GLY A 286 10.48 26.90 -5.27
N HIS A 287 11.44 26.28 -4.56
CA HIS A 287 11.70 24.85 -4.64
C HIS A 287 10.76 24.07 -3.71
N SER A 288 10.08 23.07 -4.27
CA SER A 288 9.20 22.16 -3.53
C SER A 288 9.33 20.77 -4.09
N PHE A 289 8.92 19.75 -3.33
CA PHE A 289 8.91 18.38 -3.85
C PHE A 289 8.14 18.27 -5.17
N LEU A 290 7.01 18.98 -5.28
CA LEU A 290 6.20 19.04 -6.49
C LEU A 290 6.93 19.68 -7.67
N SER A 291 7.42 20.92 -7.50
CA SER A 291 8.00 21.70 -8.60
C SER A 291 9.30 21.10 -9.13
N CYS A 292 10.07 20.45 -8.26
CA CYS A 292 11.36 19.88 -8.61
C CYS A 292 11.28 18.44 -9.14
N HIS A 293 10.43 17.60 -8.54
CA HIS A 293 10.49 16.16 -8.78
C HIS A 293 9.25 15.58 -9.44
N VAL A 294 8.08 16.23 -9.38
CA VAL A 294 6.88 15.67 -10.00
C VAL A 294 6.81 16.10 -11.47
N LYS A 295 7.05 15.15 -12.37
CA LYS A 295 7.03 15.37 -13.82
C LYS A 295 5.59 15.43 -14.34
N GLU A 296 4.87 14.31 -14.23
CA GLU A 296 3.50 14.16 -14.75
C GLU A 296 2.54 13.69 -13.66
N CYS A 297 1.26 14.01 -13.85
CA CYS A 297 0.16 13.44 -13.09
C CYS A 297 -1.09 13.47 -13.95
N ASP A 298 -1.79 12.34 -14.08
CA ASP A 298 -3.04 12.25 -14.85
C ASP A 298 -3.90 11.05 -14.40
N ILE A 299 -5.08 10.94 -15.00
CA ILE A 299 -6.06 9.87 -14.83
C ILE A 299 -5.88 8.87 -15.98
N LEU A 300 -5.74 7.59 -15.67
CA LEU A 300 -5.64 6.51 -16.67
C LEU A 300 -7.03 6.17 -17.21
N THR A 301 -7.54 7.02 -18.10
CA THR A 301 -8.90 6.92 -18.68
C THR A 301 -9.13 5.65 -19.52
N GLU A 302 -8.06 4.99 -19.96
CA GLU A 302 -8.09 3.70 -20.61
C GLU A 302 -8.57 2.56 -19.69
N TYR A 303 -8.65 2.78 -18.37
CA TYR A 303 -9.24 1.84 -17.41
C TYR A 303 -10.71 2.12 -17.07
N LYS A 304 -11.31 3.18 -17.65
CA LYS A 304 -12.77 3.38 -17.59
C LYS A 304 -13.48 2.14 -18.15
N ARG A 305 -14.55 1.71 -17.49
CA ARG A 305 -15.29 0.49 -17.87
C ARG A 305 -16.04 0.67 -19.18
N TRP A 306 -16.57 1.87 -19.43
CA TRP A 306 -17.27 2.19 -20.66
C TRP A 306 -16.29 2.62 -21.76
N LYS A 307 -16.41 2.01 -22.94
CA LYS A 307 -15.65 2.37 -24.15
C LYS A 307 -16.57 2.85 -25.28
N PRO A 308 -16.12 3.81 -26.12
CA PRO A 308 -16.84 4.17 -27.33
C PRO A 308 -17.02 2.94 -28.24
N GLY A 309 -18.27 2.56 -28.52
CA GLY A 309 -18.59 1.33 -29.25
C GLY A 309 -19.25 0.24 -28.40
N ASP A 310 -19.29 0.41 -27.06
CA ASP A 310 -20.12 -0.41 -26.16
C ASP A 310 -21.61 -0.08 -26.35
N THR A 311 -22.15 -0.50 -27.50
CA THR A 311 -23.58 -0.42 -27.81
C THR A 311 -24.07 -1.81 -28.21
N THR A 312 -24.40 -2.66 -27.25
CA THR A 312 -25.21 -3.85 -27.53
C THR A 312 -26.64 -3.65 -27.05
N ARG A 313 -27.49 -3.32 -28.01
CA ARG A 313 -28.94 -3.30 -27.94
C ARG A 313 -29.44 -4.74 -27.73
N TRP A 314 -29.56 -5.21 -26.48
CA TRP A 314 -30.33 -6.43 -26.20
C TRP A 314 -31.82 -6.09 -26.17
N LYS A 315 -32.62 -6.83 -26.95
CA LYS A 315 -34.08 -6.76 -26.94
C LYS A 315 -34.57 -7.18 -25.54
N GLY A 316 -34.78 -6.22 -24.64
CA GLY A 316 -35.41 -6.47 -23.34
C GLY A 316 -34.90 -5.65 -22.15
N GLY A 317 -33.82 -4.87 -22.27
CA GLY A 317 -33.35 -4.02 -21.16
C GLY A 317 -31.96 -3.43 -21.37
N TRP A 318 -31.70 -2.31 -20.69
CA TRP A 318 -30.40 -1.64 -20.64
C TRP A 318 -29.53 -2.35 -19.59
N GLY A 319 -28.63 -3.24 -20.01
CA GLY A 319 -27.76 -3.93 -19.07
C GLY A 319 -26.48 -4.45 -19.71
N ILE A 320 -25.55 -3.56 -20.08
CA ILE A 320 -24.17 -3.96 -20.36
C ILE A 320 -23.50 -4.10 -18.99
N LYS A 321 -23.05 -5.32 -18.65
CA LYS A 321 -22.24 -5.53 -17.45
C LYS A 321 -20.86 -4.93 -17.72
N LEU A 322 -20.65 -3.71 -17.26
CA LEU A 322 -19.38 -3.00 -17.37
C LEU A 322 -18.30 -3.75 -16.60
N GLU A 323 -17.20 -4.11 -17.27
CA GLU A 323 -16.06 -4.78 -16.65
C GLU A 323 -15.01 -3.77 -16.19
N GLY A 324 -14.58 -3.87 -14.94
CA GLY A 324 -13.60 -2.98 -14.33
C GLY A 324 -14.01 -2.60 -12.91
N SER A 325 -13.26 -1.69 -12.29
CA SER A 325 -13.71 -0.97 -11.09
C SER A 325 -14.64 0.17 -11.50
N ASP A 326 -15.48 0.63 -10.57
CA ASP A 326 -16.21 1.90 -10.69
C ASP A 326 -15.31 3.14 -10.57
N HIS A 327 -14.01 2.92 -10.36
CA HIS A 327 -12.99 3.94 -10.42
C HIS A 327 -12.08 3.80 -11.65
N ALA A 328 -11.43 4.90 -12.03
CA ALA A 328 -10.27 4.93 -12.91
C ALA A 328 -9.01 5.23 -12.06
N PRO A 329 -7.87 4.56 -12.33
CA PRO A 329 -6.61 4.84 -11.67
C PRO A 329 -6.13 6.27 -11.93
N VAL A 330 -5.37 6.80 -10.98
CA VAL A 330 -4.58 8.03 -11.13
C VAL A 330 -3.11 7.69 -11.00
N TYR A 331 -2.24 8.46 -11.66
CA TYR A 331 -0.79 8.25 -11.55
C TYR A 331 -0.04 9.56 -11.37
N MET A 332 1.17 9.45 -10.82
CA MET A 332 2.20 10.47 -10.93
C MET A 332 3.53 9.84 -11.34
N SER A 333 4.39 10.62 -11.97
CA SER A 333 5.77 10.24 -12.26
C SER A 333 6.74 11.20 -11.56
N LEU A 334 7.78 10.64 -10.96
CA LEU A 334 8.81 11.36 -10.23
C LEU A 334 10.13 11.28 -11.00
N GLU A 335 10.82 12.40 -11.15
CA GLU A 335 12.14 12.51 -11.77
C GLU A 335 13.19 12.91 -10.74
N GLU A 336 14.45 12.64 -11.08
CA GLU A 336 15.60 12.97 -10.24
C GLU A 336 15.53 12.33 -8.84
N ILE A 337 15.03 11.09 -8.77
CA ILE A 337 14.96 10.32 -7.53
C ILE A 337 16.04 9.23 -7.57
N HIS A 338 17.13 9.49 -6.84
CA HIS A 338 18.32 8.64 -6.86
C HIS A 338 18.18 7.37 -6.01
N ASP A 339 18.95 6.33 -6.38
CA ASP A 339 19.11 5.11 -5.60
C ASP A 339 19.46 5.36 -4.12
N ILE A 340 18.93 4.51 -3.24
CA ILE A 340 19.08 4.60 -1.78
C ILE A 340 20.11 3.59 -1.25
N PRO A 341 20.63 3.77 -0.02
CA PRO A 341 21.53 2.80 0.60
C PRO A 341 20.92 1.39 0.64
N ARG A 342 21.77 0.38 0.43
CA ARG A 342 21.32 -1.02 0.37
C ARG A 342 20.54 -1.43 1.61
N HIS A 343 19.34 -1.94 1.41
CA HIS A 343 18.51 -2.46 2.50
C HIS A 343 17.72 -3.71 2.07
N ASN A 344 17.06 -4.33 3.04
CA ASN A 344 16.24 -5.51 2.83
C ASN A 344 14.75 -5.15 2.86
N THR A 345 13.91 -6.02 2.32
CA THR A 345 12.46 -5.89 2.43
C THR A 345 12.01 -5.80 3.89
N PRO A 346 11.15 -4.83 4.25
CA PRO A 346 10.63 -4.68 5.61
C PRO A 346 9.80 -5.89 6.07
N PRO A 347 9.74 -6.16 7.40
CA PRO A 347 9.01 -7.31 7.96
C PRO A 347 7.52 -7.37 7.63
N LEU A 348 6.89 -6.24 7.29
CA LEU A 348 5.47 -6.17 6.93
C LEU A 348 5.17 -6.81 5.55
N SER A 349 6.18 -7.09 4.73
CA SER A 349 5.93 -7.66 3.40
C SER A 349 5.16 -8.98 3.47
N ALA A 350 4.23 -9.16 2.55
CA ALA A 350 3.39 -10.35 2.44
C ALA A 350 4.22 -11.63 2.31
N ARG A 351 5.46 -11.57 1.81
CA ARG A 351 6.38 -12.71 1.74
C ARG A 351 6.62 -13.38 3.08
N TYR A 352 6.54 -12.62 4.18
CA TYR A 352 6.78 -13.10 5.53
C TYR A 352 5.52 -13.56 6.24
N LEU A 353 4.34 -13.48 5.59
CA LEU A 353 3.11 -14.00 6.17
C LEU A 353 3.25 -15.51 6.39
N PRO A 354 2.94 -16.02 7.61
CA PRO A 354 3.15 -17.44 7.93
C PRO A 354 2.47 -18.41 6.95
N MET A 355 1.28 -18.04 6.48
CA MET A 355 0.49 -18.80 5.49
C MET A 355 1.14 -18.87 4.10
N ILE A 356 2.01 -17.94 3.75
CA ILE A 356 2.75 -17.91 2.48
C ILE A 356 4.13 -18.56 2.67
N HIS A 357 4.84 -18.15 3.71
CA HIS A 357 6.18 -18.62 4.03
C HIS A 357 6.22 -20.13 4.31
N GLY A 358 5.23 -20.68 5.02
CA GLY A 358 5.14 -22.12 5.29
C GLY A 358 4.94 -22.97 4.04
N VAL A 359 4.20 -22.46 3.05
CA VAL A 359 3.99 -23.12 1.75
C VAL A 359 5.27 -23.07 0.92
N GLN A 360 5.97 -21.93 0.88
CA GLN A 360 7.24 -21.79 0.18
C GLN A 360 8.32 -22.74 0.73
N GLN A 361 8.47 -22.83 2.06
CA GLN A 361 9.41 -23.77 2.68
C GLN A 361 9.07 -25.24 2.36
N THR A 362 7.78 -25.58 2.35
CA THR A 362 7.30 -26.93 2.02
C THR A 362 7.59 -27.27 0.55
N LEU A 363 7.34 -26.33 -0.36
CA LEU A 363 7.63 -26.47 -1.79
C LEU A 363 9.13 -26.61 -2.06
N VAL A 364 9.97 -25.76 -1.45
CA VAL A 364 11.43 -25.88 -1.54
C VAL A 364 11.89 -27.23 -1.01
N THR A 365 11.40 -27.66 0.15
CA THR A 365 11.74 -28.98 0.71
C THR A 365 11.31 -30.12 -0.21
N PHE A 366 10.13 -30.02 -0.83
CA PHE A 366 9.63 -31.02 -1.77
C PHE A 366 10.44 -31.05 -3.07
N LEU A 367 10.80 -29.90 -3.62
CA LEU A 367 11.63 -29.77 -4.82
C LEU A 367 13.06 -30.25 -4.57
N THR A 368 13.67 -29.89 -3.45
CA THR A 368 14.99 -30.39 -3.03
C THR A 368 14.97 -31.90 -2.81
N LYS A 369 13.90 -32.46 -2.21
CA LYS A 369 13.71 -33.91 -2.09
C LYS A 369 13.53 -34.59 -3.45
N ARG A 370 12.81 -33.98 -4.40
CA ARG A 370 12.68 -34.49 -5.78
C ARG A 370 14.01 -34.46 -6.51
N GLN A 371 14.76 -33.36 -6.44
CA GLN A 371 16.09 -33.23 -7.03
C GLN A 371 17.07 -34.26 -6.43
N GLY A 372 17.03 -34.47 -5.11
CA GLY A 372 17.76 -35.54 -4.43
C GLY A 372 17.33 -36.94 -4.88
N ALA A 373 16.04 -37.18 -5.12
CA ALA A 373 15.55 -38.46 -5.63
C ALA A 373 15.96 -38.73 -7.09
N THR A 374 15.99 -37.71 -7.95
CA THR A 374 16.55 -37.82 -9.32
C THR A 374 18.07 -38.02 -9.32
N GLN A 375 18.80 -37.43 -8.37
CA GLN A 375 20.23 -37.71 -8.19
C GLN A 375 20.48 -39.15 -7.70
N ILE A 376 19.65 -39.68 -6.78
CA ILE A 376 19.72 -41.07 -6.30
C ILE A 376 19.34 -42.08 -7.40
N GLN A 377 18.49 -41.72 -8.36
CA GLN A 377 18.22 -42.55 -9.54
C GLN A 377 19.36 -42.49 -10.56
N SER A 378 20.04 -41.35 -10.71
CA SER A 378 21.22 -41.24 -11.60
C SER A 378 22.45 -41.98 -11.06
N SER A 379 22.60 -42.09 -9.73
CA SER A 379 23.72 -42.82 -9.11
C SER A 379 23.50 -44.33 -8.98
N LYS A 380 22.28 -44.83 -9.24
CA LYS A 380 21.98 -46.27 -9.25
C LYS A 380 22.19 -46.97 -10.59
N ILE A 381 22.60 -46.24 -11.64
CA ILE A 381 22.87 -46.81 -12.98
C ILE A 381 24.39 -46.94 -13.27
N SER A 382 25.26 -46.47 -12.38
CA SER A 382 26.72 -46.57 -12.58
C SER A 382 27.47 -47.08 -11.35
N SER A 383 27.33 -48.36 -11.01
CA SER A 383 28.39 -49.12 -10.32
C SER A 383 28.06 -50.61 -10.32
N SER A 384 28.53 -51.31 -11.34
CA SER A 384 28.63 -52.77 -11.36
C SER A 384 30.11 -53.16 -11.29
N PHE A 385 30.42 -54.09 -10.36
CA PHE A 385 31.64 -54.90 -10.21
C PHE A 385 32.92 -54.24 -9.66
N SER A 386 33.29 -54.61 -8.43
CA SER A 386 34.35 -55.60 -8.16
C SER A 386 34.40 -56.00 -6.68
N ASP A 387 34.57 -57.29 -6.45
CA ASP A 387 34.69 -58.00 -5.15
C ASP A 387 35.85 -57.51 -4.28
N GLY A 388 35.69 -57.57 -2.95
CA GLY A 388 36.76 -57.25 -2.00
C GLY A 388 36.29 -57.24 -0.53
N ASP A 389 36.60 -58.33 0.15
CA ASP A 389 36.40 -58.65 1.57
C ASP A 389 36.94 -57.59 2.57
N ALA A 390 36.21 -57.34 3.67
CA ALA A 390 36.70 -57.08 5.05
C ALA A 390 35.69 -56.31 5.95
N THR A 391 35.11 -57.06 6.89
CA THR A 391 34.70 -56.71 8.28
C THR A 391 34.65 -55.24 8.75
N VAL A 392 33.49 -54.77 9.24
CA VAL A 392 33.39 -53.77 10.33
C VAL A 392 32.23 -54.09 11.29
N LYS A 393 32.57 -54.05 12.59
CA LYS A 393 31.76 -54.32 13.79
C LYS A 393 30.56 -53.37 13.95
N ALA A 394 29.49 -53.94 14.48
CA ALA A 394 28.36 -53.24 15.08
C ALA A 394 28.76 -52.44 16.33
N CYS A 395 28.16 -51.25 16.51
CA CYS A 395 27.90 -50.71 17.83
C CYS A 395 26.64 -49.83 17.80
N SER A 396 25.56 -50.37 18.36
CA SER A 396 24.32 -49.67 18.66
C SER A 396 24.45 -48.98 20.02
N LYS A 397 23.97 -47.74 20.14
CA LYS A 397 23.34 -47.26 21.38
C LYS A 397 22.54 -45.97 21.13
N SER A 398 21.24 -46.11 21.38
CA SER A 398 20.22 -45.08 21.42
C SER A 398 20.25 -44.37 22.78
N MET A 399 20.09 -43.05 22.80
CA MET A 399 19.63 -42.31 23.98
C MET A 399 18.65 -41.21 23.56
N LYS A 400 17.38 -41.41 23.93
CA LYS A 400 16.33 -40.39 24.01
C LYS A 400 16.56 -39.54 25.25
N ARG A 401 16.40 -38.21 25.16
CA ARG A 401 16.20 -37.32 26.32
C ARG A 401 14.89 -36.57 26.16
N SER A 402 14.02 -36.73 27.16
CA SER A 402 12.85 -35.90 27.44
C SER A 402 13.25 -34.71 28.32
N PHE A 403 12.68 -33.54 28.07
CA PHE A 403 12.77 -32.39 28.96
C PHE A 403 11.49 -32.28 29.78
N ASN A 404 11.64 -32.24 31.11
CA ASN A 404 10.61 -31.76 32.04
C ASN A 404 11.26 -30.75 32.99
N GLU A 405 10.52 -29.66 33.22
CA GLU A 405 10.46 -28.78 34.40
C GLU A 405 11.77 -28.34 35.09
N CYS A 406 12.00 -27.03 35.09
CA CYS A 406 12.62 -26.37 36.23
C CYS A 406 12.05 -24.94 36.38
N SER A 407 11.27 -24.78 37.45
CA SER A 407 10.78 -23.54 38.03
C SER A 407 11.94 -22.71 38.60
N ILE A 408 11.91 -21.39 38.41
CA ILE A 408 12.81 -20.46 39.11
C ILE A 408 11.97 -19.42 39.85
N SER A 409 12.36 -19.27 41.11
CA SER A 409 11.80 -18.55 42.25
C SER A 409 11.92 -17.02 42.19
N HIS A 410 10.88 -16.34 42.66
CA HIS A 410 10.94 -14.96 43.16
C HIS A 410 11.79 -14.84 44.44
N PRO A 411 12.39 -13.68 44.70
CA PRO A 411 12.61 -13.19 46.06
C PRO A 411 11.74 -11.98 46.35
N SER A 412 11.03 -12.04 47.48
CA SER A 412 10.33 -10.94 48.13
C SER A 412 10.89 -10.73 49.55
N THR A 413 11.31 -9.51 49.87
CA THR A 413 11.44 -8.98 51.26
C THR A 413 11.51 -7.45 51.16
N LYS A 414 10.41 -6.74 51.41
CA LYS A 414 9.95 -6.10 52.67
C LYS A 414 10.66 -4.78 53.06
N SER A 415 9.86 -3.71 52.99
CA SER A 415 9.69 -2.50 53.83
C SER A 415 10.89 -1.72 54.39
N PHE A 416 10.84 -0.38 54.22
CA PHE A 416 10.86 0.61 55.32
C PHE A 416 10.25 1.97 54.88
N MET A 417 9.88 2.77 55.88
CA MET A 417 8.92 3.88 55.94
C MET A 417 9.40 5.26 55.43
N PHE A 418 8.40 6.13 55.19
CA PHE A 418 8.37 7.61 55.28
C PHE A 418 9.53 8.31 56.02
N PHE A 419 10.01 9.44 55.49
CA PHE A 419 9.72 10.82 55.96
C PHE A 419 10.38 11.87 55.03
N ASP A 420 9.73 13.04 55.01
CA ASP A 420 10.05 14.36 54.42
C ASP A 420 9.94 14.60 52.90
#